data_AF-A0A653DTP2-F1
#
_entry.id   AF-A0A653DTP2-F1
#
_cell.length_a   1.000
_cell.length_b   1.000
_cell.length_c   1.000
_cell.angle_alpha   90.00
_cell.angle_beta   90.00
_cell.angle_gamma   90.00
#
_symmetry.space_group_name_H-M   'P 1'
#
loop_
_entity.id
_entity.type
_entity.pdbx_description
1 polymer ?
#
loop_
_entity_poly.entity_id
_entity_poly.type
_entity_poly.pdbx_seq_one_letter_code
_entity_poly.pdbx_strand_id
1 'polypeptide(L)'
;MVDKNANKMDENMAVRRPKKLMYSLLADIEMDEEFVEIVDKYKDRKLSAMELDLKIHADRVMYVLNRTLAKLQVMAYLPMFLHKNAQLLKKYANHRDQYAILETINSFGASFDVSMYDAACIEEYHYAKELMTPNTKSPRKNKPLIDQTELESKTDPLVARMIDILFYNKCIVAAARAAKTTRVDKFMAHFTNVLNQFKNIVKKKLYVTGDEEKARDKELRRTYKTNLMLLATIEDLTERIDNQRKDLGGQVHQKVEVFEMYNQKMAEIKEDFQMQMKKFMIDNEKQMMQKVNDSEEAQLTLSEEASKLTKQYELLLEEHLAEEKVARSKRYKTETQLQNWVVKFDQDIGDKQAEYDQLQKEYDDKREEMDNLEDLIAEQEEEYTTLMAEKYDEEERIFNEMAWQFLLNRSARRIQRYWRAYRERKLARKKGRRGKGKGTKTKASSALKN
;
A
#
# COMPACT_ATOMS: atom_id res chain seq x y z
N MET A 1 -2.56 -17.02 13.28
CA MET A 1 -3.31 -18.25 12.97
C MET A 1 -3.79 -18.12 11.53
N VAL A 2 -3.36 -19.05 10.67
CA VAL A 2 -4.04 -19.48 9.42
C VAL A 2 -4.18 -18.36 8.35
N ASP A 3 -3.45 -18.32 7.23
CA ASP A 3 -3.29 -19.39 6.26
C ASP A 3 -2.00 -19.28 5.42
N LYS A 4 -1.36 -20.44 5.26
CA LYS A 4 -0.34 -20.73 4.28
C LYS A 4 -1.06 -21.15 3.00
N ASN A 5 -1.05 -20.34 1.95
CA ASN A 5 -1.31 -20.82 0.58
C ASN A 5 -1.03 -19.74 -0.46
N ALA A 6 0.13 -19.81 -1.11
CA ALA A 6 0.31 -19.54 -2.54
C ALA A 6 1.81 -19.67 -2.90
N ASN A 7 2.38 -20.84 -2.60
CA ASN A 7 3.63 -21.29 -3.19
C ASN A 7 3.24 -22.20 -4.38
N LYS A 8 3.13 -21.62 -5.58
CA LYS A 8 3.04 -22.33 -6.89
C LYS A 8 2.85 -21.31 -8.03
N MET A 9 3.89 -20.56 -8.36
CA MET A 9 4.05 -19.93 -9.68
C MET A 9 5.53 -19.92 -10.07
N ASP A 10 6.13 -21.11 -10.06
CA ASP A 10 7.42 -21.38 -10.71
C ASP A 10 7.32 -22.78 -11.31
N GLU A 11 6.65 -22.88 -12.46
CA GLU A 11 6.74 -24.02 -13.40
C GLU A 11 5.76 -23.78 -14.57
N ASN A 12 6.08 -22.83 -15.46
CA ASN A 12 5.59 -22.87 -16.84
C ASN A 12 6.33 -21.94 -17.83
N MET A 13 7.61 -21.63 -17.57
CA MET A 13 8.53 -21.24 -18.65
C MET A 13 9.16 -22.50 -19.25
N ALA A 14 8.30 -23.35 -19.84
CA ALA A 14 8.75 -24.37 -20.77
C ALA A 14 9.30 -23.67 -22.01
N VAL A 15 10.63 -23.56 -22.05
CA VAL A 15 11.46 -23.31 -23.23
C VAL A 15 10.89 -24.12 -24.39
N ARG A 16 10.07 -23.50 -25.24
CA ARG A 16 9.69 -24.06 -26.54
C ARG A 16 10.93 -24.03 -27.41
N ARG A 17 11.72 -25.11 -27.31
CA ARG A 17 12.79 -25.42 -28.25
C ARG A 17 12.21 -25.33 -29.66
N PRO A 18 12.87 -24.65 -30.61
CA PRO A 18 12.50 -24.78 -32.01
C PRO A 18 12.71 -26.25 -32.39
N LYS A 19 11.63 -26.94 -32.73
CA LYS A 19 11.68 -28.27 -33.32
C LYS A 19 12.58 -28.18 -34.56
N LYS A 20 13.67 -28.95 -34.56
CA LYS A 20 14.48 -29.25 -35.76
C LYS A 20 13.51 -29.70 -36.86
N LEU A 21 13.24 -28.81 -37.81
CA LEU A 21 12.45 -29.09 -39.02
C LEU A 21 13.24 -28.64 -40.27
N MET A 22 14.56 -28.83 -40.21
CA MET A 22 15.51 -28.57 -41.30
C MET A 22 16.50 -29.73 -41.45
N TYR A 23 16.01 -30.97 -41.33
CA TYR A 23 16.78 -32.15 -41.70
C TYR A 23 15.95 -33.27 -42.36
N SER A 24 14.68 -33.03 -42.74
CA SER A 24 13.83 -34.04 -43.41
C SER A 24 13.36 -33.67 -44.82
N LEU A 25 13.95 -32.64 -45.44
CA LEU A 25 13.68 -32.29 -46.86
C LEU A 25 14.88 -32.58 -47.78
N LEU A 26 15.98 -33.10 -47.22
CA LEU A 26 17.19 -33.50 -47.95
C LEU A 26 17.57 -34.97 -47.73
N ALA A 27 16.81 -35.71 -46.92
CA ALA A 27 17.05 -37.12 -46.63
C ALA A 27 16.28 -38.09 -47.54
N ASP A 28 15.28 -37.60 -48.28
CA ASP A 28 14.46 -38.38 -49.24
C ASP A 28 14.70 -37.91 -50.69
N ILE A 29 15.91 -37.48 -51.00
CA ILE A 29 16.41 -37.66 -52.37
C ILE A 29 17.12 -39.00 -52.34
N GLU A 30 16.33 -40.08 -52.29
CA GLU A 30 16.72 -41.33 -52.94
C GLU A 30 17.21 -40.89 -54.32
N MET A 31 18.52 -40.95 -54.55
CA MET A 31 19.00 -40.90 -55.92
C MET A 31 18.40 -42.14 -56.55
N ASP A 32 17.31 -41.94 -57.29
CA ASP A 32 16.56 -42.99 -57.99
C ASP A 32 17.57 -44.06 -58.44
N GLU A 33 17.38 -45.31 -58.01
CA GLU A 33 18.16 -46.43 -58.53
C GLU A 33 18.12 -46.45 -60.07
N GLU A 34 17.06 -45.87 -60.65
CA GLU A 34 16.91 -45.57 -62.07
C GLU A 34 18.00 -44.62 -62.62
N PHE A 35 18.46 -43.61 -61.88
CA PHE A 35 19.52 -42.67 -62.30
C PHE A 35 20.92 -43.33 -62.27
N VAL A 36 21.18 -44.20 -61.29
CA VAL A 36 22.44 -44.97 -61.22
C VAL A 36 22.45 -46.05 -62.31
N GLU A 37 21.33 -46.74 -62.56
CA GLU A 37 21.19 -47.65 -63.70
C GLU A 37 21.35 -46.95 -65.05
N ILE A 38 20.83 -45.73 -65.21
CA ILE A 38 20.98 -44.93 -66.43
C ILE A 38 22.46 -44.56 -66.63
N VAL A 39 23.16 -44.07 -65.60
CA VAL A 39 24.58 -43.67 -65.69
C VAL A 39 25.49 -44.87 -65.98
N ASP A 40 25.22 -46.05 -65.40
CA ASP A 40 25.99 -47.26 -65.69
C ASP A 40 25.61 -47.91 -67.05
N LYS A 41 24.38 -47.70 -67.58
CA LYS A 41 24.01 -48.08 -68.96
C LYS A 41 24.81 -47.33 -70.04
N TYR A 42 25.34 -46.15 -69.73
CA TYR A 42 26.08 -45.32 -70.69
C TYR A 42 27.60 -45.46 -70.59
N LYS A 43 28.16 -46.16 -69.59
CA LYS A 43 29.61 -46.35 -69.47
C LYS A 43 30.17 -47.43 -70.39
N ASP A 44 29.40 -48.48 -70.70
CA ASP A 44 29.86 -49.64 -71.50
C ASP A 44 28.90 -50.05 -72.63
N ARG A 45 28.18 -49.09 -73.22
CA ARG A 45 27.48 -49.37 -74.49
C ARG A 45 28.51 -49.47 -75.61
N LYS A 46 28.77 -50.70 -76.08
CA LYS A 46 29.24 -50.90 -77.45
C LYS A 46 28.29 -50.11 -78.35
N LEU A 47 28.78 -49.02 -78.95
CA LEU A 47 27.97 -48.18 -79.82
C LEU A 47 27.27 -49.10 -80.82
N SER A 48 25.95 -48.97 -80.92
CA SER A 48 25.18 -49.67 -81.95
C SER A 48 25.81 -49.40 -83.31
N ALA A 49 25.74 -50.35 -84.25
CA ALA A 49 26.30 -50.14 -85.60
C ALA A 49 25.83 -48.81 -86.21
N MET A 50 24.57 -48.44 -85.95
CA MET A 50 23.98 -47.17 -86.36
C MET A 50 24.58 -45.96 -85.63
N GLU A 51 24.89 -46.06 -84.34
CA GLU A 51 25.52 -44.98 -83.55
C GLU A 51 26.99 -44.80 -83.93
N LEU A 52 27.69 -45.90 -84.23
CA LEU A 52 29.05 -45.88 -84.74
C LEU A 52 29.11 -45.23 -86.13
N ASP A 53 28.17 -45.57 -87.01
CA ASP A 53 28.03 -44.92 -88.32
C ASP A 53 27.73 -43.44 -88.18
N LEU A 54 26.81 -43.06 -87.27
CA LEU A 54 26.48 -41.66 -87.02
C LEU A 54 27.69 -40.88 -86.49
N LYS A 55 28.51 -41.50 -85.64
CA LYS A 55 29.78 -40.94 -85.15
C LYS A 55 30.82 -40.82 -86.27
N ILE A 56 30.96 -41.82 -87.13
CA ILE A 56 31.85 -41.77 -88.29
C ILE A 56 31.43 -40.66 -89.25
N HIS A 57 30.13 -40.53 -89.52
CA HIS A 57 29.58 -39.46 -90.34
C HIS A 57 29.77 -38.09 -89.69
N ALA A 58 29.55 -37.98 -88.37
CA ALA A 58 29.81 -36.78 -87.60
C ALA A 58 31.29 -36.38 -87.67
N ASP A 59 32.21 -37.33 -87.47
CA ASP A 59 33.66 -37.13 -87.55
C ASP A 59 34.10 -36.75 -88.97
N ARG A 60 33.49 -37.32 -90.02
CA ARG A 60 33.74 -36.93 -91.42
C ARG A 60 33.28 -35.50 -91.70
N VAL A 61 32.07 -35.13 -91.29
CA VAL A 61 31.54 -33.77 -91.46
C VAL A 61 32.39 -32.77 -90.67
N MET A 62 32.76 -33.11 -89.43
CA MET A 62 33.64 -32.29 -88.60
C MET A 62 35.04 -32.19 -89.19
N TYR A 63 35.59 -33.25 -89.79
CA TYR A 63 36.87 -33.23 -90.47
C TYR A 63 36.84 -32.29 -91.68
N VAL A 64 35.79 -32.37 -92.51
CA VAL A 64 35.61 -31.47 -93.66
C VAL A 64 35.47 -30.02 -93.18
N LEU A 65 34.63 -29.75 -92.19
CA LEU A 65 34.46 -28.40 -91.61
C LEU A 65 35.74 -27.86 -90.99
N ASN A 66 36.52 -28.69 -90.28
CA ASN A 66 37.81 -28.28 -89.74
C ASN A 66 38.82 -28.00 -90.85
N ARG A 67 38.81 -28.80 -91.92
CA ARG A 67 39.69 -28.63 -93.08
C ARG A 67 39.35 -27.37 -93.86
N THR A 68 38.07 -27.08 -94.09
CA THR A 68 37.63 -25.84 -94.76
C THR A 68 37.96 -24.62 -93.91
N LEU A 69 37.71 -24.67 -92.61
CA LEU A 69 38.05 -23.59 -91.69
C LEU A 69 39.57 -23.33 -91.66
N ALA A 70 40.39 -24.38 -91.66
CA ALA A 70 41.84 -24.25 -91.74
C ALA A 70 42.32 -23.64 -93.08
N LYS A 71 41.70 -24.01 -94.22
CA LYS A 71 41.99 -23.41 -95.53
C LYS A 71 41.57 -21.93 -95.59
N LEU A 72 40.39 -21.60 -95.06
CA LEU A 72 39.87 -20.24 -94.96
C LEU A 72 40.74 -19.36 -94.06
N GLN A 73 41.25 -19.91 -92.96
CA GLN A 73 42.22 -19.24 -92.11
C GLN A 73 43.51 -18.90 -92.86
N VAL A 74 44.07 -19.83 -93.65
CA VAL A 74 45.26 -19.56 -94.47
C VAL A 74 44.97 -18.48 -95.52
N MET A 75 43.79 -18.51 -96.14
CA MET A 75 43.36 -17.51 -97.12
C MET A 75 43.13 -16.13 -96.51
N ALA A 76 42.70 -16.05 -95.25
CA ALA A 76 42.55 -14.78 -94.56
C ALA A 76 43.89 -14.01 -94.43
N TYR A 77 45.03 -14.70 -94.52
CA TYR A 77 46.37 -14.10 -94.54
C TYR A 77 46.92 -13.82 -95.96
N LEU A 78 46.14 -14.07 -97.02
CA LEU A 78 46.57 -13.82 -98.41
C LEU A 78 47.03 -12.37 -98.66
N PRO A 79 46.35 -11.32 -98.13
CA PRO A 79 46.80 -9.93 -98.30
C PRO A 79 48.19 -9.67 -97.70
N MET A 80 48.57 -10.39 -96.64
CA MET A 80 49.89 -10.30 -96.02
C MET A 80 50.97 -10.90 -96.92
N PHE A 81 50.68 -12.03 -97.58
CA PHE A 81 51.63 -12.67 -98.50
C PHE A 81 51.91 -11.83 -99.74
N LEU A 82 50.95 -10.97 -100.14
CA LEU A 82 51.07 -10.08 -101.28
C LEU A 82 51.70 -8.72 -100.95
N HIS A 83 51.79 -8.38 -99.67
CA HIS A 83 52.36 -7.11 -99.23
C HIS A 83 53.87 -7.01 -99.53
N LYS A 84 54.35 -5.81 -99.89
CA LYS A 84 55.75 -5.52 -100.30
C LYS A 84 56.25 -6.42 -101.46
N ASN A 85 55.54 -6.43 -102.59
CA ASN A 85 55.92 -7.17 -103.81
C ASN A 85 56.19 -8.66 -103.59
N ALA A 86 55.35 -9.31 -102.78
CA ALA A 86 55.39 -10.74 -102.53
C ALA A 86 56.74 -11.27 -101.99
N GLN A 87 57.46 -10.46 -101.20
CA GLN A 87 58.76 -10.83 -100.61
C GLN A 87 58.69 -12.09 -99.73
N LEU A 88 57.58 -12.30 -99.02
CA LEU A 88 57.36 -13.50 -98.20
C LEU A 88 57.11 -14.75 -99.05
N LEU A 89 56.37 -14.62 -100.15
CA LEU A 89 56.23 -15.70 -101.14
C LEU A 89 57.58 -16.01 -101.81
N LYS A 90 58.40 -14.99 -102.10
CA LYS A 90 59.75 -15.15 -102.67
C LYS A 90 60.71 -15.92 -101.77
N LYS A 91 60.55 -15.81 -100.45
CA LYS A 91 61.40 -16.46 -99.45
C LYS A 91 61.02 -17.93 -99.17
N TYR A 92 59.75 -18.29 -99.32
CA TYR A 92 59.22 -19.57 -98.84
C TYR A 92 58.49 -20.43 -99.88
N ALA A 93 58.27 -19.94 -101.10
CA ALA A 93 57.71 -20.72 -102.21
C ALA A 93 58.77 -20.96 -103.31
N ASN A 94 58.62 -22.02 -104.11
CA ASN A 94 59.49 -22.24 -105.28
C ASN A 94 59.13 -21.26 -106.40
N HIS A 95 60.09 -20.91 -107.27
CA HIS A 95 59.88 -19.96 -108.39
C HIS A 95 58.66 -20.30 -109.27
N ARG A 96 58.37 -21.60 -109.47
CA ARG A 96 57.20 -22.08 -110.22
C ARG A 96 55.87 -21.79 -109.51
N ASP A 97 55.84 -21.99 -108.18
CA ASP A 97 54.65 -21.78 -107.36
C ASP A 97 54.39 -20.28 -107.14
N GLN A 98 55.46 -19.49 -107.00
CA GLN A 98 55.37 -18.02 -106.94
C GLN A 98 54.75 -17.46 -108.21
N TYR A 99 55.20 -17.91 -109.38
CA TYR A 99 54.67 -17.47 -110.66
C TYR A 99 53.20 -17.86 -110.79
N ALA A 100 52.85 -19.11 -110.50
CA ALA A 100 51.45 -19.56 -110.53
C ALA A 100 50.55 -18.74 -109.59
N ILE A 101 50.99 -18.46 -108.36
CA ILE A 101 50.22 -17.65 -107.39
C ILE A 101 50.06 -16.21 -107.90
N LEU A 102 51.13 -15.58 -108.39
CA LEU A 102 51.10 -14.20 -108.88
C LEU A 102 50.32 -14.04 -110.20
N GLU A 103 50.42 -15.03 -111.09
CA GLU A 103 49.64 -15.08 -112.34
C GLU A 103 48.15 -15.24 -112.04
N THR A 104 47.79 -16.14 -111.13
CA THR A 104 46.40 -16.32 -110.71
C THR A 104 45.87 -15.05 -110.05
N ILE A 105 46.67 -14.39 -109.22
CA ILE A 105 46.24 -13.15 -108.55
C ILE A 105 46.16 -11.97 -109.52
N ASN A 106 47.06 -11.86 -110.50
CA ASN A 106 46.99 -10.81 -111.53
C ASN A 106 45.81 -11.03 -112.49
N SER A 107 45.46 -12.29 -112.78
CA SER A 107 44.28 -12.62 -113.59
C SER A 107 42.97 -12.21 -112.89
N PHE A 108 42.94 -12.25 -111.55
CA PHE A 108 41.82 -11.74 -110.75
C PHE A 108 41.93 -10.24 -110.43
N GLY A 109 43.14 -9.70 -110.38
CA GLY A 109 43.48 -8.33 -109.98
C GLY A 109 42.98 -7.23 -110.92
N ALA A 110 42.62 -7.56 -112.16
CA ALA A 110 41.97 -6.60 -113.07
C ALA A 110 40.50 -6.27 -112.68
N SER A 111 39.93 -6.98 -111.69
CA SER A 111 38.55 -6.78 -111.22
C SER A 111 38.43 -6.44 -109.72
N PHE A 112 39.56 -6.31 -109.01
CA PHE A 112 39.58 -6.09 -107.56
C PHE A 112 40.08 -4.67 -107.23
N ASP A 113 39.22 -3.67 -107.44
CA ASP A 113 39.39 -2.36 -106.80
C ASP A 113 38.97 -2.50 -105.32
N VAL A 114 39.97 -2.58 -104.45
CA VAL A 114 39.82 -2.80 -103.00
C VAL A 114 39.34 -1.51 -102.27
N SER A 115 39.02 -0.43 -103.00
CA SER A 115 38.51 0.80 -102.39
C SER A 115 36.98 0.83 -102.13
N MET A 116 36.22 -0.19 -102.53
CA MET A 116 34.74 -0.13 -102.52
C MET A 116 34.00 -0.90 -101.39
N TYR A 117 34.69 -1.47 -100.40
CA TYR A 117 34.05 -2.37 -99.41
C TYR A 117 34.25 -2.00 -97.93
N ASP A 118 34.26 -0.71 -97.55
CA ASP A 118 34.42 -0.34 -96.13
C ASP A 118 33.18 0.23 -95.43
N ALA A 119 31.96 0.04 -95.95
CA ALA A 119 30.76 0.48 -95.19
C ALA A 119 29.46 -0.30 -95.46
N ALA A 120 29.07 -0.53 -96.73
CA ALA A 120 27.70 -0.90 -97.05
C ALA A 120 27.28 -2.34 -96.64
N CYS A 121 28.17 -3.33 -96.72
CA CYS A 121 27.81 -4.73 -96.43
C CYS A 121 27.65 -5.04 -94.93
N ILE A 122 28.10 -4.17 -94.02
CA ILE A 122 28.04 -4.42 -92.57
C ILE A 122 26.67 -4.01 -92.01
N GLU A 123 26.03 -2.97 -92.56
CA GLU A 123 24.72 -2.49 -92.07
C GLU A 123 23.57 -3.45 -92.40
N GLU A 124 23.58 -4.11 -93.57
CA GLU A 124 22.54 -5.10 -93.92
C GLU A 124 22.56 -6.32 -92.99
N TYR A 125 23.73 -6.73 -92.51
CA TYR A 125 23.86 -7.89 -91.61
C TYR A 125 23.45 -7.55 -90.16
N HIS A 126 23.65 -6.30 -89.72
CA HIS A 126 23.20 -5.83 -88.41
C HIS A 126 21.68 -5.62 -88.37
N TYR A 127 21.08 -5.11 -89.45
CA TYR A 127 19.62 -4.96 -89.56
C TYR A 127 18.88 -6.30 -89.54
N ALA A 128 19.42 -7.32 -90.20
CA ALA A 128 18.82 -8.66 -90.20
C ALA A 128 18.85 -9.36 -88.81
N LYS A 129 19.78 -8.97 -87.93
CA LYS A 129 19.96 -9.58 -86.60
C LYS A 129 18.97 -9.06 -85.55
N GLU A 130 18.49 -7.83 -85.68
CA GLU A 130 17.50 -7.25 -84.75
C GLU A 130 16.06 -7.72 -85.01
N LEU A 131 15.75 -8.16 -86.24
CA LEU A 131 14.44 -8.71 -86.60
C LEU A 131 14.23 -10.17 -86.14
N MET A 132 15.23 -10.82 -85.54
CA MET A 132 15.14 -12.20 -85.06
C MET A 132 15.27 -12.30 -83.53
N THR A 133 14.25 -11.79 -82.81
CA THR A 133 13.93 -12.24 -81.45
C THR A 133 12.53 -12.86 -81.43
N PRO A 134 12.32 -14.05 -80.83
CA PRO A 134 11.11 -14.82 -81.07
C PRO A 134 10.00 -14.43 -80.08
N ASN A 135 8.97 -13.75 -80.57
CA ASN A 135 7.63 -13.89 -80.02
C ASN A 135 6.67 -14.22 -81.16
N THR A 136 6.51 -15.49 -81.50
CA THR A 136 5.35 -15.95 -82.27
C THR A 136 5.08 -17.44 -82.06
N LYS A 137 3.82 -17.71 -81.70
CA LYS A 137 3.16 -19.00 -81.83
C LYS A 137 3.24 -19.45 -83.28
N SER A 138 3.70 -20.68 -83.52
CA SER A 138 3.60 -21.34 -84.84
C SER A 138 2.16 -21.80 -85.09
N PRO A 139 1.71 -21.74 -86.35
CA PRO A 139 1.32 -22.99 -86.97
C PRO A 139 1.95 -23.19 -88.35
N ARG A 140 2.70 -24.30 -88.45
CA ARG A 140 2.58 -25.37 -89.45
C ARG A 140 2.41 -25.02 -90.94
N LYS A 141 3.31 -25.68 -91.69
CA LYS A 141 3.25 -26.18 -93.09
C LYS A 141 3.64 -25.17 -94.18
N ASN A 142 4.78 -25.41 -94.82
CA ASN A 142 4.82 -25.80 -96.24
C ASN A 142 6.18 -26.35 -96.67
N LYS A 143 6.09 -27.12 -97.75
CA LYS A 143 7.02 -28.05 -98.40
C LYS A 143 8.36 -27.46 -98.88
N PRO A 144 9.36 -28.32 -99.18
CA PRO A 144 10.67 -27.90 -99.63
C PRO A 144 10.62 -27.48 -101.10
N LEU A 145 11.11 -26.29 -101.40
CA LEU A 145 11.49 -25.90 -102.76
C LEU A 145 13.01 -26.03 -102.85
N ILE A 146 13.45 -27.25 -103.17
CA ILE A 146 14.76 -27.45 -103.79
C ILE A 146 14.55 -26.98 -105.22
N ASP A 147 14.83 -25.70 -105.47
CA ASP A 147 15.07 -25.24 -106.82
C ASP A 147 16.55 -25.50 -107.09
N GLN A 148 16.78 -26.50 -107.95
CA GLN A 148 18.06 -26.85 -108.52
C GLN A 148 18.45 -25.72 -109.48
N THR A 149 18.78 -24.55 -108.96
CA THR A 149 19.60 -23.62 -109.71
C THR A 149 21.01 -24.18 -109.67
N GLU A 150 21.44 -24.64 -110.83
CA GLU A 150 22.80 -24.97 -111.22
C GLU A 150 23.75 -23.84 -110.80
N LEU A 151 24.08 -23.80 -109.51
CA LEU A 151 25.28 -23.15 -109.04
C LEU A 151 26.40 -24.16 -109.29
N GLU A 152 26.64 -24.46 -110.58
CA GLU A 152 27.99 -24.68 -111.06
C GLU A 152 28.74 -23.37 -110.81
N SER A 153 29.04 -23.09 -109.54
CA SER A 153 30.14 -22.22 -109.21
C SER A 153 31.32 -22.92 -109.85
N LYS A 154 31.71 -22.43 -111.03
CA LYS A 154 33.03 -22.65 -111.59
C LYS A 154 33.99 -22.18 -110.51
N THR A 155 34.32 -23.07 -109.56
CA THR A 155 35.46 -22.90 -108.68
C THR A 155 36.61 -22.87 -109.65
N ASP A 156 37.10 -21.66 -109.91
CA ASP A 156 38.15 -21.47 -110.89
C ASP A 156 39.29 -22.43 -110.50
N PRO A 157 39.60 -23.43 -111.35
CA PRO A 157 40.57 -24.48 -111.00
C PRO A 157 41.91 -23.89 -110.58
N LEU A 158 42.21 -22.69 -111.07
CA LEU A 158 43.42 -21.94 -110.76
C LEU A 158 43.40 -21.39 -109.32
N VAL A 159 42.27 -20.86 -108.84
CA VAL A 159 42.13 -20.36 -107.45
C VAL A 159 42.12 -21.52 -106.46
N ALA A 160 41.44 -22.62 -106.77
CA ALA A 160 41.48 -23.83 -105.94
C ALA A 160 42.92 -24.39 -105.84
N ARG A 161 43.64 -24.43 -106.96
CA ARG A 161 45.05 -24.83 -107.02
C ARG A 161 45.95 -23.87 -106.24
N MET A 162 45.71 -22.56 -106.30
CA MET A 162 46.43 -21.56 -105.51
C MET A 162 46.22 -21.79 -103.99
N ILE A 163 44.97 -21.99 -103.56
CA ILE A 163 44.63 -22.27 -102.16
C ILE A 163 45.32 -23.54 -101.68
N ASP A 164 45.31 -24.60 -102.50
CA ASP A 164 45.96 -25.85 -102.16
C ASP A 164 47.49 -25.71 -102.10
N ILE A 165 48.13 -25.00 -103.03
CA ILE A 165 49.58 -24.72 -103.00
C ILE A 165 49.95 -23.96 -101.71
N LEU A 166 49.16 -22.95 -101.34
CA LEU A 166 49.37 -22.18 -100.11
C LEU A 166 49.14 -23.01 -98.85
N PHE A 167 48.15 -23.91 -98.86
CA PHE A 167 47.79 -24.74 -97.71
C PHE A 167 48.74 -25.94 -97.51
N TYR A 168 49.24 -26.55 -98.58
CA TYR A 168 50.17 -27.69 -98.48
C TYR A 168 51.63 -27.28 -98.25
N ASN A 169 51.99 -26.02 -98.56
CA ASN A 169 53.31 -25.51 -98.23
C ASN A 169 53.43 -25.23 -96.71
N LYS A 170 54.07 -26.18 -96.00
CA LYS A 170 54.24 -26.14 -94.54
C LYS A 170 54.92 -24.87 -94.03
N CYS A 171 55.83 -24.28 -94.81
CA CYS A 171 56.56 -23.07 -94.44
C CYS A 171 55.65 -21.82 -94.49
N ILE A 172 54.77 -21.75 -95.49
CA ILE A 172 53.80 -20.65 -95.64
C ILE A 172 52.73 -20.71 -94.55
N VAL A 173 52.21 -21.91 -94.27
CA VAL A 173 51.23 -22.10 -93.19
C VAL A 173 51.84 -21.81 -91.82
N ALA A 174 53.10 -22.20 -91.58
CA ALA A 174 53.82 -21.86 -90.35
C ALA A 174 54.04 -20.35 -90.22
N ALA A 175 54.40 -19.67 -91.32
CA ALA A 175 54.52 -18.21 -91.36
C ALA A 175 53.19 -17.49 -91.11
N ALA A 176 52.07 -17.97 -91.69
CA ALA A 176 50.73 -17.46 -91.41
C ALA A 176 50.31 -17.62 -89.95
N ARG A 177 50.62 -18.77 -89.32
CA ARG A 177 50.30 -19.01 -87.89
C ARG A 177 51.20 -18.22 -86.93
N ALA A 178 52.45 -17.97 -87.31
CA ALA A 178 53.40 -17.17 -86.53
C ALA A 178 53.11 -15.66 -86.64
N ALA A 179 52.59 -15.20 -87.78
CA ALA A 179 52.13 -13.84 -88.00
C ALA A 179 50.78 -13.58 -87.31
N LYS A 180 50.79 -13.53 -85.97
CA LYS A 180 49.58 -13.25 -85.18
C LYS A 180 49.04 -11.82 -85.29
N THR A 181 49.73 -10.92 -85.97
CA THR A 181 49.40 -9.48 -85.96
C THR A 181 49.94 -8.78 -87.19
N THR A 182 49.13 -8.66 -88.26
CA THR A 182 48.83 -7.40 -89.00
C THR A 182 48.16 -7.68 -90.35
N ARG A 183 47.02 -7.00 -90.59
CA ARG A 183 46.18 -7.02 -91.83
C ARG A 183 45.57 -8.37 -92.24
N VAL A 184 44.76 -8.95 -91.35
CA VAL A 184 43.70 -9.89 -91.76
C VAL A 184 42.45 -9.06 -92.08
N ASP A 185 41.80 -9.34 -93.20
CA ASP A 185 40.56 -8.68 -93.59
C ASP A 185 39.44 -8.89 -92.54
N LYS A 186 38.74 -7.82 -92.16
CA LYS A 186 37.69 -7.82 -91.11
C LYS A 186 36.55 -8.78 -91.48
N PHE A 187 36.19 -8.86 -92.75
CA PHE A 187 35.13 -9.75 -93.24
C PHE A 187 35.52 -11.22 -93.09
N MET A 188 36.74 -11.59 -93.48
CA MET A 188 37.26 -12.96 -93.35
C MET A 188 37.40 -13.39 -91.89
N ALA A 189 37.77 -12.47 -90.98
CA ALA A 189 37.82 -12.74 -89.55
C ALA A 189 36.41 -12.99 -88.96
N HIS A 190 35.41 -12.18 -89.33
CA HIS A 190 34.02 -12.38 -88.90
C HIS A 190 33.45 -13.70 -89.43
N PHE A 191 33.63 -13.98 -90.72
CA PHE A 191 33.18 -15.23 -91.35
C PHE A 191 33.79 -16.46 -90.68
N THR A 192 35.09 -16.43 -90.37
CA THR A 192 35.77 -17.51 -89.65
C THR A 192 35.22 -17.71 -88.23
N ASN A 193 34.78 -16.65 -87.55
CA ASN A 193 34.15 -16.74 -86.23
C ASN A 193 32.74 -17.34 -86.30
N VAL A 194 31.91 -16.88 -87.25
CA VAL A 194 30.57 -17.44 -87.50
C VAL A 194 30.67 -18.92 -87.87
N LEU A 195 31.63 -19.30 -88.71
CA LEU A 195 31.87 -20.69 -89.08
C LEU A 195 32.33 -21.55 -87.89
N ASN A 196 33.08 -20.97 -86.94
CA ASN A 196 33.43 -21.64 -85.68
C ASN A 196 32.21 -21.82 -84.76
N GLN A 197 31.32 -20.84 -84.66
CA GLN A 197 30.07 -20.97 -83.89
C GLN A 197 29.15 -22.02 -84.51
N PHE A 198 29.01 -22.00 -85.84
CA PHE A 198 28.29 -23.03 -86.58
C PHE A 198 28.89 -24.42 -86.34
N LYS A 199 30.22 -24.56 -86.44
CA LYS A 199 30.93 -25.79 -86.08
C LYS A 199 30.59 -26.27 -84.67
N ASN A 200 30.50 -25.37 -83.68
CA ASN A 200 30.17 -25.76 -82.31
C ASN A 200 28.71 -26.23 -82.17
N ILE A 201 27.78 -25.62 -82.91
CA ILE A 201 26.37 -26.06 -82.96
C ILE A 201 26.26 -27.41 -83.65
N VAL A 202 26.89 -27.55 -84.82
CA VAL A 202 26.94 -28.78 -85.61
C VAL A 202 27.59 -29.91 -84.81
N LYS A 203 28.68 -29.63 -84.08
CA LYS A 203 29.27 -30.58 -83.13
C LYS A 203 28.21 -31.04 -82.11
N LYS A 204 27.56 -30.11 -81.41
CA LYS A 204 26.54 -30.45 -80.41
C LYS A 204 25.36 -31.23 -80.99
N LYS A 205 24.98 -30.99 -82.25
CA LYS A 205 23.85 -31.66 -82.89
C LYS A 205 24.21 -33.01 -83.54
N LEU A 206 25.43 -33.16 -84.05
CA LEU A 206 25.91 -34.40 -84.67
C LEU A 206 26.25 -35.49 -83.65
N TYR A 207 26.64 -35.11 -82.42
CA TYR A 207 26.92 -36.05 -81.33
C TYR A 207 25.73 -36.26 -80.39
N VAL A 208 24.53 -35.79 -80.75
CA VAL A 208 23.30 -36.07 -79.99
C VAL A 208 22.43 -36.99 -80.82
N THR A 209 22.06 -38.14 -80.25
CA THR A 209 21.16 -39.06 -80.93
C THR A 209 19.71 -38.57 -80.84
N GLY A 210 18.87 -38.97 -81.81
CA GLY A 210 17.45 -38.60 -81.79
C GLY A 210 16.71 -39.12 -80.55
N ASP A 211 17.18 -40.22 -79.95
CA ASP A 211 16.60 -40.78 -78.73
C ASP A 211 17.03 -40.03 -77.47
N GLU A 212 18.29 -39.57 -77.40
CA GLU A 212 18.75 -38.65 -76.34
C GLU A 212 18.00 -37.30 -76.38
N GLU A 213 17.70 -36.78 -77.58
CA GLU A 213 16.92 -35.54 -77.72
C GLU A 213 15.47 -35.73 -77.26
N LYS A 214 14.83 -36.85 -77.62
CA LYS A 214 13.49 -37.20 -77.11
C LYS A 214 13.47 -37.43 -75.59
N ALA A 215 14.50 -38.07 -75.04
CA ALA A 215 14.62 -38.29 -73.60
C ALA A 215 14.73 -36.95 -72.84
N ARG A 216 15.56 -36.02 -73.35
CA ARG A 216 15.66 -34.66 -72.79
C ARG A 216 14.33 -33.89 -72.88
N ASP A 217 13.62 -33.98 -74.00
CA ASP A 217 12.31 -33.31 -74.13
C ASP A 217 11.27 -33.90 -73.16
N LYS A 218 11.27 -35.22 -72.97
CA LYS A 218 10.40 -35.88 -71.99
C LYS A 218 10.70 -35.42 -70.57
N GLU A 219 11.97 -35.28 -70.22
CA GLU A 219 12.39 -34.81 -68.90
C GLU A 219 12.06 -33.33 -68.69
N LEU A 220 12.24 -32.50 -69.72
CA LEU A 220 11.83 -31.10 -69.69
C LEU A 220 10.32 -30.96 -69.45
N ARG A 221 9.50 -31.81 -70.07
CA ARG A 221 8.05 -31.81 -69.84
C ARG A 221 7.67 -32.27 -68.44
N ARG A 222 8.36 -33.28 -67.89
CA ARG A 222 8.15 -33.74 -66.51
C ARG A 222 8.49 -32.64 -65.52
N THR A 223 9.68 -32.05 -65.63
CA THR A 223 10.12 -30.94 -64.78
C THR A 223 9.23 -29.71 -64.93
N TYR A 224 8.73 -29.41 -66.13
CA TYR A 224 7.75 -28.35 -66.32
C TYR A 224 6.43 -28.64 -65.60
N LYS A 225 5.91 -29.88 -65.71
CA LYS A 225 4.68 -30.29 -65.03
C LYS A 225 4.83 -30.26 -63.50
N THR A 226 5.95 -30.74 -62.97
CA THR A 226 6.22 -30.68 -61.53
C THR A 226 6.40 -29.25 -61.04
N ASN A 227 7.08 -28.40 -61.82
CA ASN A 227 7.21 -26.97 -61.50
C ASN A 227 5.83 -26.28 -61.47
N LEU A 228 4.95 -26.60 -62.42
CA LEU A 228 3.59 -26.06 -62.44
C LEU A 228 2.76 -26.52 -61.22
N MET A 229 2.91 -27.78 -60.78
CA MET A 229 2.31 -28.27 -59.53
C MET A 229 2.91 -27.58 -58.30
N LEU A 230 4.23 -27.38 -58.27
CA LEU A 230 4.91 -26.69 -57.18
C LEU A 230 4.43 -25.24 -57.06
N LEU A 231 4.27 -24.53 -58.19
CA LEU A 231 3.72 -23.18 -58.20
C LEU A 231 2.31 -23.14 -57.61
N ALA A 232 1.43 -24.08 -58.00
CA ALA A 232 0.10 -24.17 -57.40
C ALA A 232 0.16 -24.45 -55.89
N THR A 233 1.06 -25.34 -55.43
CA THR A 233 1.23 -25.58 -53.99
C THR A 233 1.78 -24.37 -53.24
N ILE A 234 2.65 -23.56 -53.87
CA ILE A 234 3.15 -22.32 -53.28
C ILE A 234 2.00 -21.33 -53.13
N GLU A 235 1.16 -21.17 -54.16
CA GLU A 235 -0.02 -20.31 -54.10
C GLU A 235 -0.97 -20.73 -52.95
N ASP A 236 -1.34 -22.02 -52.87
CA ASP A 236 -2.17 -22.55 -51.79
C ASP A 236 -1.58 -22.31 -50.39
N LEU A 237 -0.26 -22.48 -50.24
CA LEU A 237 0.44 -22.23 -48.97
C LEU A 237 0.47 -20.74 -48.62
N THR A 238 0.67 -19.86 -49.61
CA THR A 238 0.63 -18.41 -49.39
C THR A 238 -0.76 -17.95 -48.96
N GLU A 239 -1.83 -18.48 -49.58
CA GLU A 239 -3.20 -18.16 -49.19
C GLU A 239 -3.50 -18.65 -47.77
N ARG A 240 -3.05 -19.86 -47.39
CA ARG A 240 -3.18 -20.36 -46.02
C ARG A 240 -2.47 -19.48 -45.00
N ILE A 241 -1.25 -19.01 -45.32
CA ILE A 241 -0.50 -18.10 -44.45
C ILE A 241 -1.25 -16.78 -44.29
N ASP A 242 -1.79 -16.23 -45.37
CA ASP A 242 -2.53 -14.96 -45.33
C ASP A 242 -3.84 -15.07 -44.54
N ASN A 243 -4.57 -16.18 -44.69
CA ASN A 243 -5.77 -16.43 -43.88
C ASN A 243 -5.41 -16.57 -42.40
N GLN A 244 -4.36 -17.32 -42.06
CA GLN A 244 -3.88 -17.42 -40.67
C GLN A 244 -3.44 -16.06 -40.11
N ARG A 245 -2.78 -15.22 -40.91
CA ARG A 245 -2.40 -13.86 -40.50
C ARG A 245 -3.61 -12.99 -40.22
N LYS A 246 -4.65 -13.07 -41.04
CA LYS A 246 -5.91 -12.34 -40.82
C LYS A 246 -6.61 -12.81 -39.55
N ASP A 247 -6.73 -14.12 -39.34
CA ASP A 247 -7.36 -14.68 -38.15
C ASP A 247 -6.62 -14.30 -36.87
N LEU A 248 -5.28 -14.43 -36.87
CA LEU A 248 -4.45 -14.02 -35.74
C LEU A 248 -4.51 -12.50 -35.53
N GLY A 249 -4.51 -11.71 -36.60
CA GLY A 249 -4.71 -10.26 -36.53
C GLY A 249 -6.05 -9.88 -35.89
N GLY A 250 -7.13 -10.57 -36.25
CA GLY A 250 -8.45 -10.39 -35.64
C GLY A 250 -8.47 -10.74 -34.15
N GLN A 251 -7.87 -11.87 -33.76
CA GLN A 251 -7.75 -12.24 -32.35
C GLN A 251 -6.91 -11.26 -31.53
N VAL A 252 -5.81 -10.76 -32.11
CA VAL A 252 -4.99 -9.74 -31.46
C VAL A 252 -5.79 -8.46 -31.29
N HIS A 253 -6.52 -8.01 -32.32
CA HIS A 253 -7.34 -6.80 -32.24
C HIS A 253 -8.43 -6.91 -31.15
N GLN A 254 -9.16 -8.04 -31.09
CA GLN A 254 -10.14 -8.28 -30.03
C GLN A 254 -9.51 -8.25 -28.63
N LYS A 255 -8.31 -8.83 -28.46
CA LYS A 255 -7.62 -8.78 -27.18
C LYS A 255 -7.18 -7.37 -26.83
N VAL A 256 -6.70 -6.59 -27.80
CA VAL A 256 -6.31 -5.19 -27.61
C VAL A 256 -7.51 -4.35 -27.17
N GLU A 257 -8.67 -4.52 -27.81
CA GLU A 257 -9.91 -3.83 -27.43
C GLU A 257 -10.34 -4.16 -25.99
N VAL A 258 -10.28 -5.44 -25.61
CA VAL A 258 -10.55 -5.87 -24.23
C VAL A 258 -9.53 -5.26 -23.24
N PHE A 259 -8.25 -5.21 -23.59
CA PHE A 259 -7.23 -4.56 -22.78
C PHE A 259 -7.49 -3.06 -22.61
N GLU A 260 -7.89 -2.36 -23.66
CA GLU A 260 -8.25 -0.94 -23.60
C GLU A 260 -9.46 -0.70 -22.68
N MET A 261 -10.51 -1.51 -22.81
CA MET A 261 -11.67 -1.46 -21.91
C MET A 261 -11.27 -1.68 -20.44
N TYR A 262 -10.42 -2.67 -20.15
CA TYR A 262 -9.96 -2.91 -18.77
C TYR A 262 -9.05 -1.79 -18.26
N ASN A 263 -8.21 -1.21 -19.11
CA ASN A 263 -7.39 -0.06 -18.74
C ASN A 263 -8.25 1.16 -18.41
N GLN A 264 -9.32 1.40 -19.18
CA GLN A 264 -10.28 2.46 -18.89
C GLN A 264 -11.00 2.22 -17.55
N LYS A 265 -11.54 1.01 -17.32
CA LYS A 265 -12.17 0.66 -16.03
C LYS A 265 -11.21 0.80 -14.85
N MET A 266 -9.95 0.41 -15.04
CA MET A 266 -8.92 0.57 -14.01
C MET A 266 -8.62 2.05 -13.72
N ALA A 267 -8.66 2.92 -14.73
CA ALA A 267 -8.50 4.36 -14.56
C ALA A 267 -9.70 4.98 -13.82
N GLU A 268 -10.93 4.64 -14.20
CA GLU A 268 -12.16 5.07 -13.55
C GLU A 268 -12.18 4.67 -12.07
N ILE A 269 -11.88 3.39 -11.77
CA ILE A 269 -11.80 2.89 -10.40
C ILE A 269 -10.75 3.67 -9.58
N LYS A 270 -9.58 3.96 -10.16
CA LYS A 270 -8.54 4.74 -9.48
C LYS A 270 -8.99 6.17 -9.18
N GLU A 271 -9.67 6.81 -10.13
CA GLU A 271 -10.19 8.16 -9.95
C GLU A 271 -11.28 8.20 -8.87
N ASP A 272 -12.22 7.26 -8.91
CA ASP A 272 -13.27 7.11 -7.88
C ASP A 272 -12.68 6.89 -6.49
N PHE A 273 -11.69 6.00 -6.35
CA PHE A 273 -11.02 5.79 -5.08
C PHE A 273 -10.28 7.04 -4.59
N GLN A 274 -9.62 7.77 -5.48
CA GLN A 274 -8.95 9.03 -5.11
C GLN A 274 -9.96 10.08 -4.66
N MET A 275 -11.10 10.20 -5.34
CA MET A 275 -12.16 11.13 -4.97
C MET A 275 -12.79 10.76 -3.62
N GLN A 276 -13.11 9.48 -3.42
CA GLN A 276 -13.65 8.97 -2.16
C GLN A 276 -12.67 9.18 -1.00
N MET A 277 -11.38 8.89 -1.22
CA MET A 277 -10.35 9.11 -0.20
C MET A 277 -10.23 10.58 0.18
N LYS A 278 -10.18 11.49 -0.81
CA LYS A 278 -10.14 12.95 -0.55
C LYS A 278 -11.37 13.42 0.22
N LYS A 279 -12.56 12.98 -0.20
CA LYS A 279 -13.81 13.30 0.49
C LYS A 279 -13.80 12.78 1.93
N PHE A 280 -13.40 11.54 2.14
CA PHE A 280 -13.30 10.93 3.46
C PHE A 280 -12.32 11.70 4.37
N MET A 281 -11.15 12.11 3.85
CA MET A 281 -10.20 12.92 4.61
C MET A 281 -10.80 14.25 5.06
N ILE A 282 -11.46 14.98 4.14
CA ILE A 282 -12.09 16.28 4.43
C ILE A 282 -13.23 16.11 5.45
N ASP A 283 -14.09 15.11 5.25
CA ASP A 283 -15.22 14.84 6.16
C ASP A 283 -14.72 14.48 7.56
N ASN A 284 -13.65 13.68 7.66
CA ASN A 284 -13.05 13.30 8.93
C ASN A 284 -12.37 14.49 9.62
N GLU A 285 -11.60 15.30 8.89
CA GLU A 285 -10.99 16.52 9.42
C GLU A 285 -12.05 17.50 9.95
N LYS A 286 -13.15 17.67 9.22
CA LYS A 286 -14.29 18.48 9.66
C LYS A 286 -14.92 17.95 10.94
N GLN A 287 -15.14 16.63 11.04
CA GLN A 287 -15.67 16.00 12.25
C GLN A 287 -14.72 16.14 13.45
N MET A 288 -13.40 16.01 13.21
CA MET A 288 -12.39 16.19 14.24
C MET A 288 -12.38 17.62 14.75
N MET A 289 -12.39 18.61 13.85
CA MET A 289 -12.45 20.02 14.22
C MET A 289 -13.72 20.36 15.01
N GLN A 290 -14.87 19.80 14.60
CA GLN A 290 -16.11 19.98 15.34
C GLN A 290 -16.03 19.41 16.75
N LYS A 291 -15.53 18.18 16.92
CA LYS A 291 -15.36 17.55 18.24
C LYS A 291 -14.40 18.31 19.15
N VAL A 292 -13.34 18.90 18.58
CA VAL A 292 -12.41 19.75 19.33
C VAL A 292 -13.14 21.00 19.82
N ASN A 293 -13.84 21.71 18.94
CA ASN A 293 -14.61 22.90 19.32
C ASN A 293 -15.68 22.58 20.38
N ASP A 294 -16.46 21.51 20.19
CA ASP A 294 -17.48 21.08 21.15
C ASP A 294 -16.84 20.75 22.51
N SER A 295 -15.66 20.12 22.52
CA SER A 295 -14.91 19.85 23.74
C SER A 295 -14.36 21.11 24.40
N GLU A 296 -13.88 22.08 23.62
CA GLU A 296 -13.39 23.36 24.15
C GLU A 296 -14.53 24.17 24.78
N GLU A 297 -15.69 24.22 24.14
CA GLU A 297 -16.89 24.87 24.68
C GLU A 297 -17.37 24.18 25.98
N ALA A 298 -17.39 22.85 26.00
CA ALA A 298 -17.71 22.08 27.20
C ALA A 298 -16.69 22.33 28.33
N GLN A 299 -15.40 22.44 28.04
CA GLN A 299 -14.38 22.75 29.05
C GLN A 299 -14.53 24.17 29.60
N LEU A 300 -14.83 25.14 28.73
CA LEU A 300 -15.05 26.52 29.13
C LEU A 300 -16.26 26.64 30.06
N THR A 301 -17.39 26.05 29.68
CA THR A 301 -18.61 26.06 30.49
C THR A 301 -18.41 25.40 31.85
N LEU A 302 -17.75 24.23 31.89
CA LEU A 302 -17.46 23.52 33.14
C LEU A 302 -16.49 24.29 34.05
N SER A 303 -15.51 24.97 33.46
CA SER A 303 -14.58 25.86 34.17
C SER A 303 -15.30 27.07 34.78
N GLU A 304 -16.21 27.69 34.03
CA GLU A 304 -17.04 28.78 34.54
C GLU A 304 -17.97 28.34 35.67
N GLU A 305 -18.59 27.16 35.56
CA GLU A 305 -19.42 26.57 36.60
C GLU A 305 -18.61 26.29 37.87
N ALA A 306 -17.43 25.68 37.74
CA ALA A 306 -16.52 25.44 38.85
C ALA A 306 -16.10 26.76 39.54
N SER A 307 -15.79 27.80 38.77
CA SER A 307 -15.48 29.12 39.31
C SER A 307 -16.67 29.75 40.06
N LYS A 308 -17.88 29.67 39.48
CA LYS A 308 -19.12 30.16 40.11
C LYS A 308 -19.41 29.43 41.42
N LEU A 309 -19.31 28.10 41.42
CA LEU A 309 -19.56 27.28 42.61
C LEU A 309 -18.54 27.55 43.72
N THR A 310 -17.27 27.75 43.35
CA THR A 310 -16.20 28.10 44.31
C THR A 310 -16.52 29.42 45.01
N LYS A 311 -16.92 30.45 44.25
CA LYS A 311 -17.34 31.75 44.83
C LYS A 311 -18.58 31.64 45.71
N GLN A 312 -19.57 30.84 45.30
CA GLN A 312 -20.76 30.59 46.13
C GLN A 312 -20.41 29.90 47.45
N TYR A 313 -19.51 28.93 47.40
CA TYR A 313 -19.01 28.24 48.60
C TYR A 313 -18.26 29.19 49.53
N GLU A 314 -17.37 30.03 49.00
CA GLU A 314 -16.63 31.03 49.78
C GLU A 314 -17.58 32.02 50.49
N LEU A 315 -18.59 32.54 49.78
CA LEU A 315 -19.60 33.43 50.36
C LEU A 315 -20.40 32.74 51.48
N LEU A 316 -20.84 31.51 51.26
CA LEU A 316 -21.59 30.74 52.25
C LEU A 316 -20.73 30.43 53.48
N LEU A 317 -19.45 30.13 53.28
CA LEU A 317 -18.50 29.92 54.37
C LEU A 317 -18.32 31.20 55.20
N GLU A 318 -18.17 32.36 54.56
CA GLU A 318 -18.09 33.64 55.25
C GLU A 318 -19.36 33.96 56.07
N GLU A 319 -20.54 33.70 55.49
CA GLU A 319 -21.83 33.85 56.18
C GLU A 319 -21.90 32.98 57.43
N HIS A 320 -21.62 31.68 57.31
CA HIS A 320 -21.64 30.76 58.45
C HIS A 320 -20.60 31.11 59.52
N LEU A 321 -19.41 31.55 59.14
CA LEU A 321 -18.39 32.01 60.11
C LEU A 321 -18.86 33.28 60.85
N ALA A 322 -19.54 34.19 60.17
CA ALA A 322 -20.13 35.38 60.78
C ALA A 322 -21.26 35.02 61.75
N GLU A 323 -22.17 34.12 61.35
CA GLU A 323 -23.25 33.60 62.20
C GLU A 323 -22.69 32.89 63.44
N GLU A 324 -21.69 32.03 63.26
CA GLU A 324 -21.02 31.31 64.35
C GLU A 324 -20.39 32.30 65.34
N LYS A 325 -19.71 33.34 64.85
CA LYS A 325 -19.11 34.39 65.68
C LYS A 325 -20.18 35.13 66.50
N VAL A 326 -21.31 35.46 65.89
CA VAL A 326 -22.45 36.09 66.59
C VAL A 326 -23.02 35.14 67.65
N ALA A 327 -23.21 33.87 67.33
CA ALA A 327 -23.70 32.86 68.27
C ALA A 327 -22.74 32.66 69.45
N ARG A 328 -21.42 32.57 69.21
CA ARG A 328 -20.39 32.51 70.26
C ARG A 328 -20.43 33.74 71.17
N SER A 329 -20.58 34.95 70.59
CA SER A 329 -20.69 36.19 71.37
C SER A 329 -21.95 36.21 72.24
N LYS A 330 -23.09 35.77 71.70
CA LYS A 330 -24.34 35.64 72.47
C LYS A 330 -24.17 34.64 73.63
N ARG A 331 -23.63 33.46 73.35
CA ARG A 331 -23.34 32.42 74.37
C ARG A 331 -22.45 32.97 75.49
N TYR A 332 -21.36 33.63 75.13
CA TYR A 332 -20.43 34.23 76.10
C TYR A 332 -21.13 35.27 76.99
N LYS A 333 -21.95 36.15 76.40
CA LYS A 333 -22.73 37.14 77.18
C LYS A 333 -23.70 36.48 78.15
N THR A 334 -24.45 35.46 77.71
CA THR A 334 -25.39 34.75 78.58
C THR A 334 -24.67 33.97 79.69
N GLU A 335 -23.53 33.36 79.39
CA GLU A 335 -22.70 32.62 80.35
C GLU A 335 -22.11 33.57 81.40
N THR A 336 -21.61 34.75 80.98
CA THR A 336 -21.15 35.79 81.91
C THR A 336 -22.29 36.32 82.79
N GLN A 337 -23.49 36.51 82.23
CA GLN A 337 -24.66 36.91 83.01
C GLN A 337 -25.04 35.86 84.05
N LEU A 338 -25.06 34.58 83.67
CA LEU A 338 -25.33 33.46 84.57
C LEU A 338 -24.28 33.40 85.69
N GLN A 339 -22.99 33.51 85.35
CA GLN A 339 -21.91 33.53 86.34
C GLN A 339 -22.06 34.70 87.32
N ASN A 340 -22.41 35.90 86.83
CA ASN A 340 -22.69 37.05 87.69
C ASN A 340 -23.89 36.80 88.62
N TRP A 341 -24.92 36.09 88.15
CA TRP A 341 -26.08 35.73 88.98
C TRP A 341 -25.68 34.73 90.05
N VAL A 342 -24.92 33.69 89.71
CA VAL A 342 -24.40 32.71 90.67
C VAL A 342 -23.60 33.41 91.76
N VAL A 343 -22.64 34.28 91.39
CA VAL A 343 -21.85 35.04 92.37
C VAL A 343 -22.73 35.91 93.29
N LYS A 344 -23.77 36.55 92.75
CA LYS A 344 -24.72 37.33 93.57
C LYS A 344 -25.53 36.45 94.52
N PHE A 345 -26.00 35.29 94.06
CA PHE A 345 -26.71 34.34 94.91
C PHE A 345 -25.80 33.79 96.01
N ASP A 346 -24.57 33.41 95.68
CA ASP A 346 -23.59 32.92 96.66
C ASP A 346 -23.29 34.00 97.72
N GLN A 347 -23.16 35.26 97.31
CA GLN A 347 -22.98 36.39 98.23
C GLN A 347 -24.21 36.61 99.12
N ASP A 348 -25.42 36.67 98.55
CA ASP A 348 -26.66 36.88 99.31
C ASP A 348 -26.93 35.75 100.30
N ILE A 349 -26.69 34.49 99.91
CA ILE A 349 -26.75 33.34 100.80
C ILE A 349 -25.69 33.45 101.91
N GLY A 350 -24.47 33.85 101.57
CA GLY A 350 -23.41 34.09 102.56
C GLY A 350 -23.78 35.18 103.57
N ASP A 351 -24.30 36.31 103.11
CA ASP A 351 -24.74 37.43 103.94
C ASP A 351 -25.93 37.02 104.83
N LYS A 352 -26.89 36.26 104.29
CA LYS A 352 -28.05 35.74 105.04
C LYS A 352 -27.66 34.70 106.07
N GLN A 353 -26.70 33.84 105.75
CA GLN A 353 -26.17 32.87 106.72
C GLN A 353 -25.46 33.60 107.87
N ALA A 354 -24.65 34.63 107.56
CA ALA A 354 -24.00 35.44 108.59
C ALA A 354 -25.01 36.20 109.48
N GLU A 355 -26.06 36.76 108.89
CA GLU A 355 -27.17 37.40 109.62
C GLU A 355 -27.89 36.39 110.52
N TYR A 356 -28.21 35.20 109.99
CA TYR A 356 -28.83 34.12 110.76
C TYR A 356 -27.96 33.68 111.94
N ASP A 357 -26.67 33.43 111.71
CA ASP A 357 -25.72 33.02 112.75
C ASP A 357 -25.58 34.09 113.84
N GLN A 358 -25.61 35.38 113.45
CA GLN A 358 -25.62 36.49 114.41
C GLN A 358 -26.91 36.51 115.25
N LEU A 359 -28.08 36.45 114.60
CA LEU A 359 -29.37 36.44 115.31
C LEU A 359 -29.51 35.22 116.23
N GLN A 360 -29.04 34.06 115.77
CA GLN A 360 -29.03 32.83 116.55
C GLN A 360 -28.16 33.01 117.80
N LYS A 361 -26.97 33.60 117.65
CA LYS A 361 -26.11 33.92 118.79
C LYS A 361 -26.77 34.90 119.76
N GLU A 362 -27.36 35.99 119.27
CA GLU A 362 -28.10 36.94 120.12
C GLU A 362 -29.30 36.31 120.84
N TYR A 363 -29.99 35.38 120.18
CA TYR A 363 -31.07 34.61 120.78
C TYR A 363 -30.56 33.68 121.88
N ASP A 364 -29.48 32.95 121.63
CA ASP A 364 -28.87 32.04 122.59
C ASP A 364 -28.33 32.82 123.80
N ASP A 365 -27.67 33.97 123.59
CA ASP A 365 -27.20 34.87 124.66
C ASP A 365 -28.38 35.38 125.52
N LYS A 366 -29.47 35.85 124.89
CA LYS A 366 -30.67 36.29 125.63
C LYS A 366 -31.41 35.17 126.35
N ARG A 367 -31.37 33.96 125.79
CA ARG A 367 -31.94 32.78 126.42
C ARG A 367 -31.15 32.43 127.67
N GLU A 368 -29.82 32.47 127.61
CA GLU A 368 -28.96 32.31 128.78
C GLU A 368 -29.24 33.40 129.83
N GLU A 369 -29.42 34.67 129.42
CA GLU A 369 -29.83 35.74 130.34
C GLU A 369 -31.20 35.48 130.99
N MET A 370 -32.19 34.98 130.23
CA MET A 370 -33.50 34.60 130.76
C MET A 370 -33.40 33.44 131.74
N ASP A 371 -32.69 32.36 131.40
CA ASP A 371 -32.49 31.21 132.26
C ASP A 371 -31.80 31.64 133.58
N ASN A 372 -30.78 32.51 133.51
CA ASN A 372 -30.13 33.09 134.69
C ASN A 372 -31.07 33.95 135.56
N LEU A 373 -31.96 34.74 134.94
CA LEU A 373 -32.94 35.55 135.68
C LEU A 373 -34.03 34.69 136.31
N GLU A 374 -34.48 33.64 135.64
CA GLU A 374 -35.43 32.67 136.19
C GLU A 374 -34.82 31.95 137.41
N ASP A 375 -33.55 31.55 137.33
CA ASP A 375 -32.82 30.98 138.47
C ASP A 375 -32.72 31.97 139.63
N LEU A 376 -32.42 33.25 139.36
CA LEU A 376 -32.33 34.29 140.39
C LEU A 376 -33.69 34.59 141.04
N ILE A 377 -34.78 34.58 140.25
CA ILE A 377 -36.14 34.73 140.75
C ILE A 377 -36.51 33.52 141.62
N ALA A 378 -36.17 32.30 141.21
CA ALA A 378 -36.41 31.10 142.01
C ALA A 378 -35.69 31.17 143.37
N GLU A 379 -34.43 31.62 143.39
CA GLU A 379 -33.68 31.87 144.63
C GLU A 379 -34.36 32.94 145.50
N GLN A 380 -34.77 34.07 144.91
CA GLN A 380 -35.49 35.12 145.65
C GLN A 380 -36.86 34.66 146.17
N GLU A 381 -37.59 33.82 145.43
CA GLU A 381 -38.86 33.24 145.88
C GLU A 381 -38.64 32.30 147.07
N GLU A 382 -37.56 31.52 147.08
CA GLU A 382 -37.17 30.69 148.23
C GLU A 382 -36.82 31.56 149.46
N GLU A 383 -36.03 32.62 149.28
CA GLU A 383 -35.75 33.58 150.36
C GLU A 383 -37.01 34.28 150.87
N TYR A 384 -37.87 34.74 149.96
CA TYR A 384 -39.13 35.43 150.30
C TYR A 384 -40.08 34.51 151.06
N THR A 385 -40.24 33.26 150.62
CA THR A 385 -41.08 32.28 151.31
C THR A 385 -40.55 31.97 152.70
N THR A 386 -39.23 31.87 152.86
CA THR A 386 -38.57 31.69 154.16
C THR A 386 -38.83 32.88 155.08
N LEU A 387 -38.58 34.11 154.63
CA LEU A 387 -38.83 35.34 155.42
C LEU A 387 -40.32 35.51 155.77
N MET A 388 -41.22 35.18 154.86
CA MET A 388 -42.66 35.21 155.13
C MET A 388 -43.07 34.16 156.16
N ALA A 389 -42.49 32.96 156.12
CA ALA A 389 -42.69 31.95 157.15
C ALA A 389 -42.18 32.43 158.52
N GLU A 390 -40.96 32.98 158.59
CA GLU A 390 -40.42 33.58 159.82
C GLU A 390 -41.30 34.71 160.36
N LYS A 391 -41.82 35.57 159.47
CA LYS A 391 -42.76 36.63 159.84
C LYS A 391 -44.06 36.05 160.41
N TYR A 392 -44.63 35.02 159.77
CA TYR A 392 -45.83 34.34 160.26
C TYR A 392 -45.60 33.71 161.63
N ASP A 393 -44.46 33.04 161.84
CA ASP A 393 -44.09 32.42 163.12
C ASP A 393 -43.92 33.48 164.22
N GLU A 394 -43.32 34.64 163.93
CA GLU A 394 -43.18 35.73 164.88
C GLU A 394 -44.53 36.41 165.19
N GLU A 395 -45.39 36.63 164.20
CA GLU A 395 -46.76 37.11 164.41
C GLU A 395 -47.59 36.13 165.25
N GLU A 396 -47.45 34.83 165.00
CA GLU A 396 -48.07 33.77 165.80
C GLU A 396 -47.51 33.73 167.22
N ARG A 397 -46.20 33.90 167.40
CA ARG A 397 -45.56 34.02 168.72
C ARG A 397 -46.12 35.21 169.50
N ILE A 398 -46.20 36.39 168.90
CA ILE A 398 -46.77 37.60 169.52
C ILE A 398 -48.25 37.39 169.87
N PHE A 399 -49.02 36.78 168.97
CA PHE A 399 -50.44 36.48 169.21
C PHE A 399 -50.62 35.48 170.38
N ASN A 400 -49.82 34.42 170.42
CA ASN A 400 -49.84 33.42 171.50
C ASN A 400 -49.39 34.02 172.84
N GLU A 401 -48.38 34.89 172.85
CA GLU A 401 -47.95 35.64 174.04
C GLU A 401 -49.10 36.52 174.55
N MET A 402 -49.79 37.26 173.66
CA MET A 402 -50.97 38.04 174.03
C MET A 402 -52.12 37.16 174.54
N ALA A 403 -52.40 36.02 173.89
CA ALA A 403 -53.44 35.09 174.29
C ALA A 403 -53.13 34.45 175.66
N TRP A 404 -51.86 34.13 175.92
CA TRP A 404 -51.38 33.59 177.19
C TRP A 404 -51.48 34.64 178.31
N GLN A 405 -51.06 35.87 178.05
CA GLN A 405 -51.25 37.01 178.97
C GLN A 405 -52.73 37.26 179.26
N PHE A 406 -53.60 37.13 178.25
CA PHE A 406 -55.05 37.22 178.43
C PHE A 406 -55.60 36.07 179.30
N LEU A 407 -55.14 34.84 179.09
CA LEU A 407 -55.52 33.66 179.87
C LEU A 407 -55.04 33.76 181.33
N LEU A 408 -53.80 34.19 181.56
CA LEU A 408 -53.24 34.47 182.89
C LEU A 408 -54.06 35.53 183.62
N ASN A 409 -54.37 36.64 182.95
CA ASN A 409 -55.23 37.69 183.51
C ASN A 409 -56.64 37.20 183.82
N ARG A 410 -57.23 36.37 182.95
CA ARG A 410 -58.57 35.78 183.17
C ARG A 410 -58.57 34.78 184.33
N SER A 411 -57.51 33.98 184.46
CA SER A 411 -57.29 33.03 185.55
C SER A 411 -57.08 33.76 186.88
N ALA A 412 -56.26 34.81 186.89
CA ALA A 412 -56.06 35.70 188.04
C ALA A 412 -57.39 36.34 188.47
N ARG A 413 -58.20 36.87 187.53
CA ARG A 413 -59.55 37.38 187.84
C ARG A 413 -60.46 36.30 188.43
N ARG A 414 -60.42 35.08 187.91
CA ARG A 414 -61.23 33.94 188.40
C ARG A 414 -60.82 33.56 189.83
N ILE A 415 -59.52 33.46 190.12
CA ILE A 415 -58.98 33.22 191.46
C ILE A 415 -59.39 34.36 192.40
N GLN A 416 -59.23 35.62 192.00
CA GLN A 416 -59.66 36.77 192.79
C GLN A 416 -61.17 36.76 193.07
N ARG A 417 -62.00 36.31 192.12
CA ARG A 417 -63.45 36.17 192.29
C ARG A 417 -63.80 35.09 193.31
N TYR A 418 -63.19 33.90 193.19
CA TYR A 418 -63.40 32.81 194.15
C TYR A 418 -62.88 33.16 195.55
N TRP A 419 -61.75 33.87 195.64
CA TRP A 419 -61.21 34.38 196.90
C TRP A 419 -62.13 35.42 197.55
N ARG A 420 -62.67 36.38 196.77
CA ARG A 420 -63.68 37.32 197.26
C ARG A 420 -64.96 36.60 197.72
N ALA A 421 -65.46 35.63 196.95
CA ALA A 421 -66.64 34.83 197.30
C ALA A 421 -66.40 33.89 198.51
N TYR A 422 -65.18 33.42 198.74
CA TYR A 422 -64.79 32.69 199.95
C TYR A 422 -64.72 33.63 201.16
N ARG A 423 -64.15 34.83 200.98
CA ARG A 423 -64.09 35.87 202.02
C ARG A 423 -65.49 36.34 202.45
N GLU A 424 -66.39 36.54 201.50
CA GLU A 424 -67.80 36.88 201.77
C GLU A 424 -68.55 35.73 202.47
N ARG A 425 -68.34 34.47 202.04
CA ARG A 425 -68.92 33.28 202.73
C ARG A 425 -68.37 33.07 204.15
N LYS A 426 -67.13 33.49 204.42
CA LYS A 426 -66.53 33.43 205.76
C LYS A 426 -67.02 34.54 206.70
N LEU A 427 -67.32 35.74 206.17
CA LEU A 427 -67.87 36.86 206.93
C LEU A 427 -69.40 36.74 207.18
N ALA A 428 -70.15 36.14 206.25
CA ALA A 428 -71.60 35.96 206.37
C ALA A 428 -72.05 34.94 207.44
N ARG A 429 -71.15 34.05 207.91
CA ARG A 429 -71.47 33.06 208.96
C ARG A 429 -71.52 33.62 210.39
N LYS A 430 -71.20 34.90 210.63
CA LYS A 430 -71.05 35.42 212.01
C LYS A 430 -71.95 36.57 212.45
N LYS A 431 -72.92 37.06 211.67
CA LYS A 431 -73.89 38.05 212.20
C LYS A 431 -75.15 38.19 211.34
N GLY A 432 -76.12 37.32 211.59
CA GLY A 432 -77.52 37.50 211.22
C GLY A 432 -78.35 37.91 212.43
N ARG A 433 -78.42 39.21 212.74
CA ARG A 433 -79.59 39.87 213.34
C ARG A 433 -79.54 41.40 213.10
N ARG A 434 -80.55 41.89 212.37
CA ARG A 434 -81.07 43.28 212.20
C ARG A 434 -80.65 44.10 210.96
N GLY A 435 -81.69 44.67 210.32
CA GLY A 435 -81.72 45.92 209.50
C GLY A 435 -81.54 45.70 207.98
N LYS A 436 -82.47 45.94 207.04
CA LYS A 436 -83.46 47.02 206.71
C LYS A 436 -82.84 48.21 205.94
N GLY A 437 -83.29 48.45 204.69
CA GLY A 437 -83.10 49.66 203.85
C GLY A 437 -82.34 49.39 202.53
N LYS A 438 -82.86 49.53 201.30
CA LYS A 438 -83.60 50.59 200.55
C LYS A 438 -82.66 51.63 199.89
N GLY A 439 -82.76 51.79 198.56
CA GLY A 439 -82.26 52.96 197.79
C GLY A 439 -81.41 52.59 196.55
N THR A 440 -81.89 52.83 195.31
CA THR A 440 -81.65 54.03 194.45
C THR A 440 -80.25 54.08 193.82
N LYS A 441 -79.96 54.56 192.60
CA LYS A 441 -80.65 55.02 191.38
C LYS A 441 -79.47 55.45 190.44
N THR A 442 -79.75 55.64 189.15
CA THR A 442 -79.10 56.61 188.23
C THR A 442 -77.83 56.26 187.41
N LYS A 443 -78.01 56.37 186.08
CA LYS A 443 -77.28 57.15 185.03
C LYS A 443 -75.80 56.88 184.65
N ALA A 444 -75.67 56.57 183.35
CA ALA A 444 -75.00 57.32 182.27
C ALA A 444 -73.46 57.44 182.15
N SER A 445 -73.05 57.50 180.86
CA SER A 445 -71.77 57.93 180.27
C SER A 445 -70.62 56.89 180.36
N SER A 446 -69.62 56.82 179.47
CA SER A 446 -69.26 57.44 178.19
C SER A 446 -67.93 56.81 177.75
N ALA A 447 -67.75 56.58 176.45
CA ALA A 447 -66.54 56.84 175.65
C ALA A 447 -65.19 56.09 175.86
N LEU A 448 -64.60 55.77 174.69
CA LEU A 448 -63.18 55.89 174.27
C LEU A 448 -62.19 54.71 174.43
N LYS A 449 -61.57 54.44 173.26
CA LYS A 449 -60.19 53.97 172.95
C LYS A 449 -59.88 52.49 173.17
N ASN A 450 -59.26 51.75 172.22
CA ASN A 450 -58.52 52.09 170.99
C ASN A 450 -59.07 51.37 169.77
#